data_AF-A0A0F9NF04-F1
#
_entry.id   AF-A0A0F9NF04-F1
#
_cell.length_a   1.000
_cell.length_b   1.000
_cell.length_c   1.000
_cell.angle_alpha   90.00
_cell.angle_beta   90.00
_cell.angle_gamma   90.00
#
_symmetry.space_group_name_H-M   'P 1'
#
loop_
_entity.id
_entity.type
_entity.pdbx_description
1 polymer ?
#
loop_
_entity_poly.entity_id
_entity_poly.type
_entity_poly.pdbx_seq_one_letter_code
_entity_poly.pdbx_strand_id
1 'polypeptide(L)'
;RRSFGDQKQRANVNAVGHRTHSSPTTETTPGVPMSDVWEIGILAPQSKERTGYPTQKPEALLERLVLTCTQKGDRVLDPMCGSGTTLAVAARLGRHGVGIDTSPVAIQYARERLPNSTIVAGVEGDA
;
A
#
# COMPACT_ATOMS: atom_id res chain seq x y z
N ARG A 1 13.82 15.40 4.28
CA ARG A 1 15.27 15.73 4.37
C ARG A 1 16.02 14.40 4.52
N ARG A 2 16.96 14.05 3.62
CA ARG A 2 17.86 12.91 3.85
C ARG A 2 18.92 13.38 4.84
N SER A 3 18.86 12.89 6.07
CA SER A 3 19.79 13.26 7.16
C SER A 3 21.10 12.48 7.10
N PHE A 4 21.15 11.40 6.31
CA PHE A 4 22.27 10.47 6.25
C PHE A 4 22.69 10.21 4.80
N GLY A 5 24.00 9.95 4.60
CA GLY A 5 24.59 9.64 3.30
C GLY A 5 24.07 8.32 2.70
N ASP A 6 24.37 8.10 1.43
CA ASP A 6 23.99 6.91 0.65
C ASP A 6 24.94 5.71 0.86
N GLN A 7 26.01 5.91 1.61
CA GLN A 7 27.00 4.87 1.92
C GLN A 7 26.74 4.24 3.30
N LYS A 8 26.87 2.91 3.34
CA LYS A 8 26.81 2.14 4.59
C LYS A 8 27.95 2.56 5.52
N GLN A 9 27.64 2.68 6.80
CA GLN A 9 28.61 3.08 7.82
C GLN A 9 29.24 1.84 8.47
N ARG A 10 30.57 1.85 8.64
CA ARG A 10 31.30 0.82 9.37
C ARG A 10 31.80 1.38 10.70
N ALA A 11 31.51 0.67 11.79
CA ALA A 11 32.09 0.96 13.08
C ALA A 11 33.59 0.63 13.05
N ASN A 12 34.43 1.59 13.43
CA ASN A 12 35.87 1.41 13.51
C ASN A 12 36.30 1.15 14.94
N VAL A 13 37.32 0.32 15.10
CA VAL A 13 37.97 0.00 16.38
C VAL A 13 39.48 0.16 16.23
N ASN A 14 40.13 0.72 17.24
CA ASN A 14 41.58 0.82 17.25
C ASN A 14 42.25 -0.51 17.66
N ALA A 15 43.58 -0.57 17.62
CA ALA A 15 44.35 -1.76 17.96
C ALA A 15 44.16 -2.25 19.42
N VAL A 16 43.66 -1.39 20.30
CA VAL A 16 43.41 -1.68 21.73
C VAL A 16 41.93 -2.04 21.98
N GLY A 17 41.10 -2.06 20.93
CA GLY A 17 39.68 -2.44 20.99
C GLY A 17 38.72 -1.29 21.31
N HIS A 18 39.19 -0.05 21.44
CA HIS A 18 38.30 1.11 21.64
C HIS A 18 37.64 1.53 20.34
N ARG A 19 36.35 1.88 20.42
CA ARG A 19 35.61 2.47 19.29
C ARG A 19 36.20 3.82 18.88
N THR A 20 36.34 4.03 17.59
CA THR A 20 36.72 5.31 16.97
C THR A 20 35.60 5.80 16.04
N HIS A 21 35.79 6.98 15.43
CA HIS A 21 34.83 7.50 14.46
C HIS A 21 34.58 6.50 13.34
N SER A 22 33.30 6.19 13.12
CA SER A 22 32.85 5.36 12.02
C SER A 22 33.17 6.00 10.68
N SER A 23 33.42 5.17 9.67
CA SER A 23 33.73 5.61 8.32
C SER A 23 32.74 5.00 7.32
N PRO A 24 32.39 5.73 6.25
CA PRO A 24 31.61 5.16 5.16
C PRO A 24 32.37 4.03 4.45
N THR A 25 31.63 3.05 3.96
CA THR A 25 32.12 1.99 3.06
C THR A 25 31.77 2.31 1.61
N THR A 26 32.34 1.57 0.67
CA THR A 26 31.95 1.65 -0.76
C THR A 26 30.56 1.07 -1.04
N GLU A 27 30.01 0.26 -0.13
CA GLU A 27 28.66 -0.30 -0.24
C GLU A 27 27.57 0.77 -0.02
N THR A 28 26.56 0.78 -0.90
CA THR A 28 25.37 1.63 -0.76
C THR A 28 24.46 1.10 0.35
N THR A 29 23.87 2.00 1.14
CA THR A 29 22.86 1.64 2.14
C THR A 29 21.48 1.48 1.48
N PRO A 30 20.67 0.46 1.84
CA PRO A 30 19.28 0.36 1.39
C PRO A 30 18.39 1.51 1.89
N GLY A 31 18.90 2.34 2.81
CA GLY A 31 18.20 3.49 3.36
C GLY A 31 17.62 3.22 4.74
N VAL A 32 16.83 4.17 5.23
CA VAL A 32 16.11 4.01 6.49
C VAL A 32 14.86 3.16 6.24
N PRO A 33 14.62 2.09 7.01
CA PRO A 33 13.38 1.33 6.92
C PRO A 33 12.16 2.23 7.07
N MET A 34 11.06 1.84 6.44
CA MET A 34 9.79 2.56 6.58
C MET A 34 9.33 2.55 8.05
N SER A 35 8.92 3.70 8.57
CA SER A 35 8.30 3.83 9.91
C SER A 35 6.97 3.06 9.97
N ASP A 36 6.50 2.72 11.16
CA ASP A 36 5.16 2.16 11.42
C ASP A 36 4.08 3.24 11.57
N VAL A 37 4.47 4.49 11.82
CA VAL A 37 3.57 5.67 11.79
C VAL A 37 3.64 6.33 10.42
N TRP A 38 2.49 6.38 9.72
CA TRP A 38 2.38 6.96 8.39
C TRP A 38 1.54 8.23 8.37
N GLU A 39 2.15 9.31 7.91
CA GLU A 39 1.47 10.59 7.66
C GLU A 39 0.79 10.54 6.29
N ILE A 40 -0.44 10.03 6.24
CA ILE A 40 -1.27 9.99 5.03
C ILE A 40 -2.58 10.71 5.33
N GLY A 41 -2.86 11.78 4.58
CA GLY A 41 -4.06 12.57 4.75
C GLY A 41 -5.33 11.81 4.39
N ILE A 42 -6.45 12.21 5.00
CA ILE A 42 -7.78 11.75 4.58
C ILE A 42 -8.13 12.26 3.18
N LEU A 43 -9.16 11.66 2.56
CA LEU A 43 -9.68 12.15 1.29
C LEU A 43 -10.27 13.56 1.41
N ALA A 44 -9.65 14.51 0.72
CA ALA A 44 -10.21 15.84 0.56
C ALA A 44 -11.57 15.79 -0.19
N PRO A 45 -12.52 16.69 0.10
CA PRO A 45 -13.82 16.73 -0.59
C PRO A 45 -13.72 16.86 -2.12
N GLN A 46 -12.71 17.60 -2.60
CA GLN A 46 -12.48 17.83 -4.04
C GLN A 46 -11.44 16.88 -4.64
N SER A 47 -11.07 15.80 -3.93
CA SER A 47 -10.06 14.88 -4.42
C SER A 47 -10.53 14.15 -5.68
N LYS A 48 -9.66 14.04 -6.69
CA LYS A 48 -9.97 13.36 -7.96
C LYS A 48 -10.27 11.87 -7.79
N GLU A 49 -9.70 11.23 -6.77
CA GLU A 49 -9.97 9.81 -6.48
C GLU A 49 -11.33 9.60 -5.78
N ARG A 50 -12.01 10.67 -5.32
CA ARG A 50 -13.24 10.56 -4.53
C ARG A 50 -14.38 10.04 -5.39
N THR A 51 -14.95 8.90 -5.02
CA THR A 51 -16.11 8.31 -5.70
C THR A 51 -17.45 8.76 -5.13
N GLY A 52 -17.44 9.32 -3.91
CA GLY A 52 -18.65 9.65 -3.15
C GLY A 52 -18.99 8.62 -2.06
N TYR A 53 -18.32 7.46 -2.04
CA TYR A 53 -18.51 6.47 -0.98
C TYR A 53 -18.06 7.02 0.39
N PRO A 54 -18.90 6.97 1.45
CA PRO A 54 -18.66 7.72 2.68
C PRO A 54 -17.34 7.44 3.40
N THR A 55 -16.91 6.17 3.40
CA THR A 55 -15.75 5.70 4.17
C THR A 55 -14.55 5.32 3.29
N GLN A 56 -14.51 5.86 2.07
CA GLN A 56 -13.43 5.62 1.11
C GLN A 56 -12.05 5.90 1.72
N LYS A 57 -11.14 4.94 1.54
CA LYS A 57 -9.74 5.07 1.98
C LYS A 57 -8.88 5.72 0.87
N PRO A 58 -7.83 6.49 1.23
CA PRO A 58 -6.90 7.09 0.27
C PRO A 58 -6.08 6.06 -0.49
N GLU A 59 -5.96 6.24 -1.80
CA GLU A 59 -5.13 5.37 -2.66
C GLU A 59 -3.69 5.29 -2.17
N ALA A 60 -3.12 6.39 -1.67
CA ALA A 60 -1.74 6.42 -1.17
C ALA A 60 -1.49 5.43 -0.01
N LEU A 61 -2.51 5.20 0.84
CA LEU A 61 -2.45 4.21 1.91
C LEU A 61 -2.42 2.79 1.35
N LEU A 62 -3.34 2.50 0.42
CA LEU A 62 -3.46 1.15 -0.16
C LEU A 62 -2.29 0.85 -1.09
N GLU A 63 -1.76 1.83 -1.80
CA GLU A 63 -0.59 1.68 -2.68
C GLU A 63 0.63 1.26 -1.90
N ARG A 64 0.86 1.89 -0.75
CA ARG A 64 1.92 1.50 0.18
C ARG A 64 1.74 0.04 0.63
N LEU A 65 0.55 -0.31 1.12
CA LEU A 65 0.26 -1.68 1.60
C LEU A 65 0.46 -2.74 0.51
N VAL A 66 -0.07 -2.51 -0.69
CA VAL A 66 0.05 -3.45 -1.81
C VAL A 66 1.52 -3.62 -2.20
N LEU A 67 2.29 -2.53 -2.30
CA LEU A 67 3.72 -2.61 -2.65
C LEU A 67 4.55 -3.31 -1.58
N THR A 68 4.24 -3.13 -0.29
CA THR A 68 4.98 -3.76 0.80
C THR A 68 4.64 -5.23 1.00
N CYS A 69 3.41 -5.64 0.67
CA CYS A 69 2.91 -6.97 0.99
C CYS A 69 2.85 -7.93 -0.22
N THR A 70 3.07 -7.44 -1.44
CA THR A 70 2.87 -8.24 -2.66
C THR A 70 3.88 -7.95 -3.76
N GLN A 71 4.06 -8.91 -4.66
CA GLN A 71 4.77 -8.77 -5.92
C GLN A 71 3.80 -8.59 -7.09
N LYS A 72 4.33 -8.20 -8.26
CA LYS A 72 3.52 -8.09 -9.48
C LYS A 72 2.99 -9.47 -9.86
N GLY A 73 1.71 -9.55 -10.23
CA GLY A 73 1.02 -10.81 -10.54
C GLY A 73 0.38 -11.50 -9.34
N ASP A 74 0.68 -11.07 -8.10
CA ASP A 74 0.02 -11.62 -6.92
C ASP A 74 -1.48 -11.28 -6.88
N ARG A 75 -2.20 -12.01 -6.02
CA ARG A 75 -3.61 -11.78 -5.72
C ARG A 75 -3.76 -10.96 -4.44
N VAL A 76 -4.69 -10.01 -4.47
CA VAL A 76 -5.05 -9.17 -3.31
C VAL A 76 -6.53 -9.40 -3.00
N LEU A 77 -6.83 -9.90 -1.80
CA LEU A 77 -8.20 -10.04 -1.31
C LEU A 77 -8.56 -8.86 -0.41
N ASP A 78 -9.71 -8.25 -0.68
CA ASP A 78 -10.34 -7.25 0.20
C ASP A 78 -11.77 -7.70 0.53
N PRO A 79 -12.03 -8.24 1.74
CA PRO A 79 -13.33 -8.78 2.11
C PRO A 79 -14.36 -7.71 2.53
N MET A 80 -13.99 -6.42 2.50
CA MET A 80 -14.84 -5.28 2.82
C MET A 80 -14.55 -4.14 1.83
N CYS A 81 -14.64 -4.45 0.53
CA CYS A 81 -13.99 -3.63 -0.48
C CYS A 81 -14.59 -2.24 -0.64
N GLY A 82 -15.83 -2.00 -0.19
CA GLY A 82 -16.45 -0.68 -0.20
C GLY A 82 -16.39 -0.04 -1.59
N SER A 83 -15.84 1.17 -1.65
CA SER A 83 -15.55 1.92 -2.90
C SER A 83 -14.56 1.26 -3.89
N GLY A 84 -14.02 0.09 -3.57
CA GLY A 84 -13.06 -0.64 -4.40
C GLY A 84 -11.65 -0.03 -4.46
N THR A 85 -11.24 0.82 -3.50
CA THR A 85 -9.89 1.46 -3.53
C THR A 85 -8.77 0.43 -3.63
N THR A 86 -8.80 -0.62 -2.79
CA THR A 86 -7.78 -1.67 -2.80
C THR A 86 -7.68 -2.35 -4.16
N LEU A 87 -8.82 -2.64 -4.79
CA LEU A 87 -8.89 -3.31 -6.09
C LEU A 87 -8.36 -2.42 -7.22
N ALA A 88 -8.70 -1.13 -7.21
CA ALA A 88 -8.22 -0.15 -8.18
C ALA A 88 -6.70 0.02 -8.10
N VAL A 89 -6.16 0.12 -6.89
CA VAL A 89 -4.72 0.19 -6.65
C VAL A 89 -4.03 -1.10 -7.06
N ALA A 90 -4.56 -2.27 -6.66
CA ALA A 90 -4.01 -3.56 -7.02
C ALA A 90 -3.92 -3.73 -8.55
N ALA A 91 -5.01 -3.43 -9.27
CA ALA A 91 -5.07 -3.49 -10.72
C ALA A 91 -4.03 -2.55 -11.37
N ARG A 92 -3.97 -1.28 -10.93
CA ARG A 92 -2.98 -0.31 -11.42
C ARG A 92 -1.54 -0.77 -11.23
N LEU A 93 -1.25 -1.44 -10.11
CA LEU A 93 0.07 -1.98 -9.79
C LEU A 93 0.33 -3.35 -10.43
N GLY A 94 -0.59 -3.90 -11.23
CA GLY A 94 -0.43 -5.18 -11.91
C GLY A 94 -0.59 -6.39 -10.99
N ARG A 95 -1.51 -6.32 -10.03
CA ARG A 95 -1.99 -7.43 -9.19
C ARG A 95 -3.44 -7.78 -9.59
N HIS A 96 -3.86 -8.99 -9.24
CA HIS A 96 -5.24 -9.43 -9.41
C HIS A 96 -6.03 -9.19 -8.12
N GLY A 97 -6.94 -8.20 -8.13
CA GLY A 97 -7.80 -7.91 -6.99
C GLY A 97 -9.06 -8.79 -6.94
N VAL A 98 -9.42 -9.26 -5.76
CA VAL A 98 -10.72 -9.88 -5.46
C VAL A 98 -11.37 -9.09 -4.33
N GLY A 99 -12.54 -8.53 -4.60
CA GLY A 99 -13.30 -7.76 -3.61
C GLY A 99 -14.58 -8.47 -3.23
N ILE A 100 -14.91 -8.41 -1.95
CA ILE A 100 -16.19 -8.88 -1.41
C ILE A 100 -16.78 -7.72 -0.61
N ASP A 101 -18.08 -7.52 -0.72
CA ASP A 101 -18.83 -6.63 0.14
C ASP A 101 -20.27 -7.13 0.20
N THR A 102 -20.89 -7.05 1.37
CA THR A 102 -22.29 -7.44 1.56
C THR A 102 -23.25 -6.36 1.09
N SER A 103 -22.78 -5.12 0.94
CA SER A 103 -23.59 -3.99 0.52
C SER A 103 -23.67 -3.92 -1.00
N PRO A 104 -24.88 -4.03 -1.60
CA PRO A 104 -25.05 -3.82 -3.04
C PRO A 104 -24.60 -2.41 -3.49
N VAL A 105 -24.75 -1.41 -2.61
CA VAL A 105 -24.30 -0.04 -2.86
C VAL A 105 -22.78 0.02 -2.96
N ALA A 106 -22.05 -0.64 -2.07
CA ALA A 106 -20.59 -0.73 -2.17
C ALA A 106 -20.15 -1.38 -3.49
N ILE A 107 -20.78 -2.49 -3.86
CA ILE A 107 -20.51 -3.19 -5.13
C ILE A 107 -20.77 -2.27 -6.33
N GLN A 108 -21.81 -1.43 -6.30
CA GLN A 108 -22.05 -0.44 -7.35
C GLN A 108 -20.89 0.57 -7.46
N TYR A 109 -20.45 1.17 -6.35
CA TYR A 109 -19.32 2.11 -6.35
C TYR A 109 -18.03 1.44 -6.85
N ALA A 110 -17.75 0.21 -6.40
CA ALA A 110 -16.59 -0.54 -6.86
C ALA A 110 -16.68 -0.83 -8.37
N ARG A 111 -17.86 -1.18 -8.89
CA ARG A 111 -18.12 -1.42 -10.32
C ARG A 111 -17.89 -0.18 -11.16
N GLU A 112 -18.41 0.97 -10.73
CA GLU A 112 -18.23 2.24 -11.44
C GLU A 112 -16.75 2.62 -11.52
N ARG A 113 -15.99 2.38 -10.44
CA ARG A 113 -14.55 2.61 -10.41
C ARG A 113 -13.76 1.61 -11.26
N LEU A 114 -14.24 0.38 -11.39
CA LEU A 114 -13.60 -0.74 -12.09
C LEU A 114 -14.52 -1.29 -13.18
N PRO A 115 -14.71 -0.56 -14.30
CA PRO A 115 -15.70 -0.91 -15.32
C PRO A 115 -15.41 -2.24 -16.03
N ASN A 116 -14.16 -2.70 -16.00
CA ASN A 116 -13.74 -3.99 -16.59
C ASN A 116 -13.71 -5.14 -15.57
N SER A 117 -14.24 -4.94 -14.37
CA SER A 117 -14.32 -6.00 -13.36
C SER A 117 -15.39 -7.04 -13.71
N THR A 118 -15.14 -8.30 -13.35
CA THR A 118 -16.17 -9.35 -13.36
C THR A 118 -16.87 -9.34 -12.01
N ILE A 119 -18.19 -9.30 -12.02
CA ILE A 119 -19.00 -9.36 -10.80
C ILE A 119 -19.71 -10.71 -10.78
N VAL A 120 -19.50 -11.43 -9.68
CA VAL A 120 -20.20 -12.68 -9.38
C VAL A 120 -21.16 -12.35 -8.26
N ALA A 121 -22.47 -12.47 -8.52
CA ALA A 121 -23.46 -12.40 -7.47
C ALA A 121 -23.27 -13.60 -6.54
N GLY A 122 -23.33 -13.37 -5.23
CA GLY A 122 -23.38 -14.48 -4.28
C GLY A 122 -24.57 -15.37 -4.60
N VAL A 123 -24.38 -16.69 -4.57
CA VAL A 123 -25.52 -17.61 -4.45
C VAL A 123 -26.15 -17.34 -3.08
N GLU A 124 -27.42 -16.98 -3.05
CA GLU A 124 -28.19 -17.06 -1.81
C GLU A 124 -28.10 -18.52 -1.36
N GLY A 125 -27.27 -18.78 -0.37
CA GLY A 125 -27.31 -20.07 0.31
C GLY A 125 -28.60 -20.11 1.09
N ASP A 126 -29.46 -21.07 0.76
CA ASP A 126 -30.63 -21.42 1.57
C ASP A 126 -30.15 -21.63 3.02
N ALA A 127 -30.44 -20.64 3.87
CA ALA A 127 -30.22 -20.69 5.31
C ALA A 127 -31.41 -21.38 5.99
#